data_AF-A0A2Z3QVR6-F1
#
_entry.id   AF-A0A2Z3QVR6-F1
#
_cell.length_a   1.000
_cell.length_b   1.000
_cell.length_c   1.000
_cell.angle_alpha   90.00
_cell.angle_beta   90.00
_cell.angle_gamma   90.00
#
_symmetry.space_group_name_H-M   'P 1'
#
loop_
_entity.id
_entity.type
_entity.pdbx_description
1 polymer ?
#
loop_
_entity_poly.entity_id
_entity_poly.type
_entity_poly.pdbx_seq_one_letter_code
_entity_poly.pdbx_strand_id
1 'polypeptide(L)'
;MVSIGSLSTQEIEGLIVRMRYVGSAVHKLSPGDYGFIPSCSPRPSKSSCDEIRTILKGEATELFRQGIAAGMVSKIDDGGVPKYGSIRLSPRYRLDNQAGLMGVAA
;
A
#
# COMPACT_ATOMS: atom_id res chain seq x y z
N MET A 1 -8.75 5.84 20.24
CA MET A 1 -7.33 5.78 19.83
C MET A 1 -6.94 4.31 19.86
N VAL A 2 -6.76 3.64 18.72
CA VAL A 2 -6.31 2.23 18.71
C VAL A 2 -4.79 2.26 18.84
N SER A 3 -4.26 1.72 19.94
CA SER A 3 -2.82 1.52 20.12
C SER A 3 -2.26 0.74 18.93
N ILE A 4 -1.34 1.36 18.21
CA ILE A 4 -0.44 0.66 17.29
C ILE A 4 0.40 -0.24 18.19
N GLY A 5 0.08 -1.53 18.22
CA GLY A 5 0.93 -2.53 18.86
C GLY A 5 2.30 -2.43 18.19
N SER A 6 3.31 -2.06 18.97
CA SER A 6 4.70 -1.99 18.49
C SER A 6 5.15 -3.40 18.14
N LEU A 7 5.14 -3.74 16.85
CA LEU A 7 5.78 -4.95 16.37
C LEU A 7 7.28 -4.88 16.67
N SER A 8 7.85 -5.99 17.14
CA SER A 8 9.30 -6.15 17.24
C SER A 8 9.95 -6.16 15.87
N THR A 9 11.25 -5.89 15.83
CA THR A 9 12.05 -5.97 14.61
C THR A 9 11.94 -7.36 13.96
N GLN A 10 11.97 -8.43 14.75
CA GLN A 10 11.83 -9.80 14.24
C GLN A 10 10.46 -10.06 13.59
N GLU A 11 9.39 -9.49 14.15
CA GLU A 11 8.05 -9.59 13.56
C GLU A 11 7.95 -8.81 12.24
N ILE A 12 8.51 -7.60 12.19
CA ILE A 12 8.58 -6.78 10.96
C ILE A 12 9.34 -7.53 9.86
N GLU A 13 10.53 -8.07 10.15
CA GLU A 13 11.32 -8.85 9.22
C GLU A 13 10.54 -10.09 8.73
N GLY A 14 9.89 -10.80 9.64
CA GLY A 14 9.04 -11.94 9.32
C GLY A 14 7.90 -11.58 8.37
N LEU A 15 7.27 -10.42 8.56
CA LEU A 15 6.22 -9.92 7.67
C LEU A 15 6.77 -9.55 6.29
N ILE A 16 7.91 -8.86 6.20
CA ILE A 16 8.54 -8.47 4.93
C ILE A 16 8.85 -9.69 4.06
N VAL A 17 9.26 -10.81 4.69
CA VAL A 17 9.57 -12.07 3.97
C VAL A 17 8.30 -12.76 3.47
N ARG A 18 7.22 -12.76 4.27
CA ARG A 18 6.01 -13.56 3.99
C ARG A 18 4.99 -12.82 3.14
N MET A 19 4.90 -11.51 3.28
CA MET A 19 3.86 -10.72 2.63
C MET A 19 4.27 -10.31 1.22
N ARG A 20 3.30 -10.37 0.30
CA ARG A 20 3.47 -9.93 -1.08
C ARG A 20 2.36 -8.97 -1.44
N TYR A 21 2.72 -7.86 -2.06
CA TYR A 21 1.75 -6.97 -2.66
C TYR A 21 1.28 -7.54 -4.00
N VAL A 22 -0.04 -7.68 -4.16
CA VAL A 22 -0.67 -8.19 -5.39
C VAL A 22 -1.48 -7.09 -6.09
N GLY A 23 -2.18 -6.26 -5.30
CA GLY A 23 -3.15 -5.28 -5.79
C GLY A 23 -4.51 -5.90 -6.12
N SER A 24 -5.49 -5.04 -6.42
CA SER A 24 -6.83 -5.46 -6.83
C SER A 24 -7.48 -4.41 -7.72
N ALA A 25 -8.17 -4.84 -8.78
CA ALA A 25 -8.90 -3.97 -9.69
C ALA A 25 -10.03 -3.16 -9.02
N VAL A 26 -10.49 -3.60 -7.83
CA VAL A 26 -11.57 -2.91 -7.09
C VAL A 26 -11.07 -1.70 -6.28
N HIS A 27 -9.75 -1.55 -6.18
CA HIS A 27 -9.05 -0.49 -5.43
C HIS A 27 -8.21 0.41 -6.34
N LYS A 28 -8.38 0.32 -7.66
CA LYS A 28 -7.64 1.13 -8.62
C LYS A 28 -8.60 1.80 -9.56
N LEU A 29 -8.36 3.06 -9.85
CA LEU A 29 -8.99 3.83 -10.92
C LEU A 29 -8.16 3.68 -12.20
N SER A 30 -6.84 3.63 -12.08
CA SER A 30 -5.87 3.56 -13.19
C SER A 30 -4.87 2.42 -12.95
N PRO A 31 -5.20 1.18 -13.38
CA PRO A 31 -4.51 -0.04 -12.99
C PRO A 31 -3.09 -0.21 -13.54
N GLY A 32 -2.62 0.57 -14.52
CA GLY A 32 -1.25 0.49 -15.04
C GLY A 32 -0.85 -0.90 -15.55
N ASP A 33 0.30 -1.41 -15.09
CA ASP A 33 0.94 -2.66 -15.50
C ASP A 33 0.43 -3.92 -14.75
N TYR A 34 -0.71 -3.83 -14.06
CA TYR A 34 -1.19 -4.91 -13.20
C TYR A 34 -1.84 -6.08 -13.95
N GLY A 35 -2.19 -5.89 -15.24
CA GLY A 35 -2.74 -6.96 -16.09
C GLY A 35 -4.11 -7.47 -15.67
N PHE A 36 -4.91 -6.67 -14.96
CA PHE A 36 -6.26 -7.05 -14.55
C PHE A 36 -7.22 -7.19 -15.74
N ILE A 37 -8.17 -8.13 -15.64
CA ILE A 37 -9.24 -8.34 -16.62
C ILE A 37 -10.57 -8.52 -15.86
N PRO A 38 -11.56 -7.62 -15.99
CA PRO A 38 -11.47 -6.32 -16.67
C PRO A 38 -10.40 -5.42 -16.03
N SER A 39 -9.85 -4.47 -16.79
CA SER A 39 -8.72 -3.64 -16.35
C SER A 39 -8.98 -2.96 -15.00
N CYS A 40 -10.20 -2.46 -14.81
CA CYS A 40 -10.57 -1.63 -13.67
C CYS A 40 -12.02 -1.95 -13.26
N SER A 41 -12.29 -2.10 -11.97
CA SER A 41 -13.66 -2.27 -11.44
C SER A 41 -13.79 -1.64 -10.05
N PRO A 42 -13.48 -0.33 -9.91
CA PRO A 42 -13.37 0.33 -8.62
C PRO A 42 -14.74 0.36 -7.93
N ARG A 43 -14.77 -0.01 -6.65
CA ARG A 43 -16.00 0.06 -5.85
C ARG A 43 -16.05 1.38 -5.09
N PRO A 44 -17.14 2.17 -5.18
CA PRO A 44 -17.24 3.45 -4.46
C PRO A 44 -17.03 3.36 -2.94
N SER A 45 -17.35 2.21 -2.34
CA SER A 45 -17.17 1.95 -0.90
C SER A 45 -15.74 1.56 -0.51
N LYS A 46 -14.80 1.49 -1.45
CA LYS A 46 -13.41 1.11 -1.23
C LYS A 46 -12.49 2.29 -1.55
N SER A 47 -11.51 2.53 -0.68
CA SER A 47 -10.47 3.53 -0.93
C SER A 47 -9.66 3.15 -2.16
N SER A 48 -9.37 4.14 -3.01
CA SER A 48 -8.50 3.95 -4.16
C SER A 48 -7.02 4.02 -3.75
N CYS A 49 -6.21 3.14 -4.33
CA CYS A 49 -4.76 3.11 -4.16
C CYS A 49 -4.01 4.06 -5.10
N ASP A 50 -4.69 4.63 -6.11
CA ASP A 50 -4.11 5.46 -7.16
C ASP A 50 -4.92 6.74 -7.41
N GLU A 51 -5.63 7.22 -6.38
CA GLU A 51 -6.48 8.41 -6.45
C GLU A 51 -5.73 9.68 -6.90
N ILE A 52 -4.47 9.81 -6.50
CA ILE A 52 -3.62 10.96 -6.86
C ILE A 52 -2.97 10.77 -8.23
N ARG A 53 -2.47 9.55 -8.49
CA ARG A 53 -1.83 9.17 -9.75
C ARG A 53 -1.76 7.65 -9.88
N THR A 54 -1.58 7.19 -11.10
CA THR A 54 -1.21 5.79 -11.39
C THR A 54 0.05 5.41 -10.60
N ILE A 55 -0.02 4.26 -9.93
CA ILE A 55 1.11 3.61 -9.25
C ILE A 55 1.30 2.25 -9.90
N LEU A 56 2.50 2.00 -10.43
CA LEU A 56 2.88 0.74 -11.07
C LEU A 56 3.10 -0.36 -10.03
N LYS A 57 3.02 -1.62 -10.45
CA LYS A 57 3.08 -2.78 -9.55
C LYS A 57 4.41 -2.88 -8.81
N GLY A 58 5.51 -2.60 -9.49
CA GLY A 58 6.85 -2.57 -8.89
C GLY A 58 6.95 -1.51 -7.79
N GLU A 59 6.51 -0.29 -8.11
CA GLU A 59 6.49 0.82 -7.16
C GLU A 59 5.60 0.50 -5.95
N ALA A 60 4.37 0.03 -6.17
CA ALA A 60 3.46 -0.32 -5.10
C ALA A 60 4.00 -1.44 -4.21
N THR A 61 4.78 -2.37 -4.77
CA THR A 61 5.45 -3.41 -3.99
C THR A 61 6.53 -2.85 -3.08
N GLU A 62 7.30 -1.86 -3.55
CA GLU A 62 8.34 -1.22 -2.75
C GLU A 62 7.72 -0.35 -1.64
N LEU A 63 6.72 0.46 -1.98
CA LEU A 63 5.90 1.19 -1.00
C LEU A 63 5.32 0.25 0.05
N PHE A 64 4.93 -0.95 -0.38
CA PHE A 64 4.37 -1.95 0.50
C PHE A 64 5.37 -2.42 1.57
N ARG A 65 6.60 -2.70 1.14
CA ARG A 65 7.68 -3.13 2.05
C ARG A 65 8.10 -2.02 3.00
N GLN A 66 8.20 -0.78 2.51
CA GLN A 66 8.53 0.38 3.34
C GLN A 66 7.48 0.63 4.42
N GLY A 67 6.20 0.49 4.10
CA GLY A 67 5.13 0.61 5.10
C GLY A 67 5.23 -0.45 6.20
N ILE A 68 5.54 -1.71 5.87
CA ILE A 68 5.77 -2.76 6.87
C ILE A 68 7.00 -2.42 7.73
N ALA A 69 8.11 -2.02 7.09
CA ALA A 69 9.33 -1.63 7.79
C ALA A 69 9.12 -0.46 8.76
N ALA A 70 8.21 0.46 8.42
CA ALA A 70 7.80 1.58 9.26
C ALA A 70 6.74 1.22 10.33
N GLY A 71 6.37 -0.07 10.47
CA GLY A 71 5.36 -0.51 11.43
C GLY A 71 3.93 -0.09 11.07
N MET A 72 3.68 0.30 9.81
CA MET A 72 2.38 0.78 9.32
C MET A 72 1.45 -0.39 8.97
N VAL A 73 1.26 -1.26 9.96
CA VAL A 73 0.59 -2.54 9.83
C VAL A 73 -0.69 -2.50 10.65
N SER A 74 -1.80 -3.02 10.09
CA SER A 74 -3.03 -3.18 10.87
C SER A 74 -2.84 -4.19 12.00
N LYS A 75 -3.77 -4.25 12.96
CA LYS A 75 -3.77 -5.28 14.00
C LYS A 75 -3.57 -6.68 13.36
N ILE A 76 -2.63 -7.43 13.93
CA ILE A 76 -2.39 -8.82 13.60
C ILE A 76 -3.35 -9.64 14.44
N ASP A 77 -4.20 -10.43 13.77
CA ASP A 77 -5.12 -11.36 14.42
C ASP A 77 -4.43 -12.73 14.59
N ASP A 78 -5.09 -13.69 15.23
CA ASP A 78 -4.53 -15.00 15.61
C ASP A 78 -3.90 -15.80 14.44
N GLY A 79 -4.20 -15.44 13.19
CA GLY A 79 -3.57 -15.99 11.98
C GLY A 79 -2.16 -15.49 11.66
N GLY A 80 -1.58 -14.59 12.46
CA GLY A 80 -0.20 -14.13 12.32
C GLY A 80 0.08 -13.25 11.09
N VAL A 81 -0.98 -12.80 10.39
CA VAL A 81 -0.90 -11.83 9.29
C VAL A 81 -1.91 -10.70 9.48
N PRO A 82 -1.60 -9.47 9.03
CA PRO A 82 -2.50 -8.33 9.11
C PRO A 82 -3.72 -8.54 8.22
N LYS A 83 -4.92 -8.23 8.74
CA LYS A 83 -6.21 -8.42 8.04
C LYS A 83 -6.36 -7.59 6.76
N TYR A 84 -5.64 -6.48 6.64
CA TYR A 84 -5.69 -5.60 5.47
C TYR A 84 -4.27 -5.12 5.13
N GLY A 85 -3.82 -5.38 3.91
CA GLY A 85 -2.59 -4.79 3.35
C GLY A 85 -2.73 -3.30 3.03
N SER A 86 -3.55 -2.55 3.78
CA SER A 86 -3.70 -1.12 3.63
C SER A 86 -2.60 -0.42 4.42
N ILE A 87 -1.54 -0.03 3.73
CA ILE A 87 -0.55 0.88 4.32
C ILE A 87 -1.19 2.25 4.36
N ARG A 88 -1.43 2.70 5.58
CA ARG A 88 -2.04 3.98 5.84
C ARG A 88 -0.97 5.07 5.70
N LEU A 89 -0.63 5.47 4.46
CA LEU A 89 0.44 6.44 4.18
C LEU A 89 0.38 7.62 5.15
N SER A 90 1.48 7.84 5.87
CA SER A 90 1.58 8.93 6.85
C SER A 90 1.44 10.27 6.12
N PRO A 91 0.97 11.34 6.80
CA PRO A 91 0.87 12.66 6.18
C PRO A 91 2.20 13.16 5.59
N ARG A 92 3.34 12.77 6.17
CA ARG A 92 4.68 13.11 5.67
C ARG A 92 4.97 12.47 4.31
N TYR A 93 4.65 11.18 4.15
CA TYR A 93 4.85 10.46 2.89
C TYR A 93 4.01 11.05 1.74
N ARG A 94 2.83 11.62 2.04
CA ARG A 94 1.99 12.30 1.05
C ARG A 94 2.62 13.57 0.48
N LEU A 95 3.41 14.30 1.28
CA LEU A 95 4.01 15.57 0.88
C LEU A 95 5.31 15.36 0.09
N ASP A 96 6.16 14.44 0.54
CA ASP A 96 7.46 14.17 -0.10
C ASP A 96 7.28 13.65 -1.54
N ASN A 97 6.21 12.87 -1.78
CA ASN A 97 5.88 12.35 -3.11
C ASN A 97 5.01 13.31 -3.95
N GLN A 98 4.52 14.40 -3.37
CA GLN A 98 3.93 15.53 -4.12
C GLN A 98 5.02 16.45 -4.69
N ALA A 99 6.17 16.57 -4.03
CA ALA A 99 7.27 17.41 -4.51
C ALA A 99 7.94 16.85 -5.79
N GLY A 100 7.93 15.52 -5.99
CA GLY A 100 8.40 14.88 -7.22
C GLY A 100 7.50 15.08 -8.45
N LEU A 101 6.29 15.65 -8.29
CA LEU A 101 5.29 15.80 -9.34
C LEU A 101 5.41 17.07 -10.20
N MET A 102 6.36 17.97 -9.90
CA MET A 102 6.61 19.16 -10.74
C MET A 102 7.56 18.90 -11.93
N GLY A 103 8.03 17.66 -12.13
CA GLY A 103 9.11 17.33 -13.08
C GLY A 103 8.74 16.46 -14.28
N VAL A 104 7.48 16.05 -14.47
CA VAL A 104 7.10 15.21 -15.62
C VAL A 104 5.92 15.83 -16.36
N ALA A 105 6.21 16.94 -17.03
CA ALA A 105 5.38 17.49 -18.09
C ALA A 105 6.31 17.86 -19.28
N ALA A 106 6.44 16.92 -20.21
CA ALA A 106 6.82 17.14 -21.61
C ALA A 106 6.42 15.90 -22.41
#